data_AF-A0A100WXR6-F1
#
_entry.id   AF-A0A100WXR6-F1
#
_cell.length_a   1.000
_cell.length_b   1.000
_cell.length_c   1.000
_cell.angle_alpha   90.00
_cell.angle_beta   90.00
_cell.angle_gamma   90.00
#
_symmetry.space_group_name_H-M   'P 1'
#
loop_
_entity.id
_entity.type
_entity.pdbx_description
1 polymer ?
#
loop_
_entity_poly.entity_id
_entity_poly.type
_entity_poly.pdbx_seq_one_letter_code
_entity_poly.pdbx_strand_id
1 'polypeptide(L)'
;MQQTHWGPPAAGVAGCGIAGLLMAIAAVTLITDPPGRVLAGIAGVGLLTFATLSWRARPKLAINQDGLTVTGWWSSRTYRRNEIRKVRITEFRRIARKVRLLEIDTVDDRLVVLTRWDLGTDPLEVLDALTQAGFVAR
;
A
#
# COMPACT_ATOMS: atom_id res chain seq x y z
N MET A 1 -11.73 6.16 -22.03
CA MET A 1 -10.70 5.18 -21.61
C MET A 1 -10.65 5.19 -20.08
N GLN A 2 -10.77 4.04 -19.41
CA GLN A 2 -10.91 3.94 -17.96
C GLN A 2 -9.58 4.27 -17.25
N GLN A 3 -9.61 5.24 -16.34
CA GLN A 3 -8.55 5.45 -15.35
C GLN A 3 -8.74 4.42 -14.24
N THR A 4 -7.86 3.42 -14.18
CA THR A 4 -7.90 2.39 -13.14
C THR A 4 -6.89 2.74 -12.06
N HIS A 5 -7.33 2.72 -10.80
CA HIS A 5 -6.49 3.05 -9.66
C HIS A 5 -6.59 1.98 -8.58
N TRP A 6 -5.48 1.79 -7.88
CA TRP A 6 -5.31 0.85 -6.79
C TRP A 6 -4.69 1.56 -5.60
N GLY A 7 -5.05 1.14 -4.40
CA GLY A 7 -4.60 1.78 -3.18
C GLY A 7 -5.04 1.01 -1.94
N PRO A 8 -4.47 1.34 -0.76
CA PRO A 8 -4.86 0.78 0.52
C PRO A 8 -6.37 0.56 0.69
N PRO A 9 -6.84 -0.59 1.23
CA PRO A 9 -8.27 -0.84 1.35
C PRO A 9 -8.88 0.17 2.33
N ALA A 10 -9.82 1.01 1.86
CA ALA A 10 -10.37 2.11 2.65
C ALA A 10 -10.97 1.66 3.99
N ALA A 11 -11.71 0.54 3.97
CA ALA A 11 -12.26 -0.08 5.17
C ALA A 11 -11.17 -0.55 6.15
N GLY A 12 -10.07 -1.14 5.64
CA GLY A 12 -8.93 -1.55 6.45
C GLY A 12 -8.22 -0.36 7.10
N VAL A 13 -8.00 0.71 6.33
CA VAL A 13 -7.39 1.95 6.85
C VAL A 13 -8.28 2.60 7.92
N ALA A 14 -9.59 2.68 7.68
CA ALA A 14 -10.55 3.19 8.66
C ALA A 14 -10.57 2.33 9.93
N GLY A 15 -10.54 0.99 9.79
CA GLY A 15 -10.44 0.07 10.92
C GLY A 15 -9.18 0.30 11.77
N CYS A 16 -8.02 0.48 11.15
CA CYS A 16 -6.79 0.84 11.86
C CYS A 16 -6.92 2.18 12.60
N GLY A 17 -7.53 3.19 11.97
CA GLY A 17 -7.75 4.51 12.57
C GLY A 17 -8.66 4.44 13.79
N ILE A 18 -9.78 3.71 13.69
CA ILE A 18 -10.73 3.51 14.80
C ILE A 18 -10.05 2.74 15.94
N ALA A 19 -9.36 1.65 15.64
CA ALA A 19 -8.64 0.87 16.65
C ALA A 19 -7.56 1.71 17.36
N GLY A 20 -6.79 2.49 16.60
CA GLY A 20 -5.78 3.39 17.14
C GLY A 20 -6.37 4.46 18.06
N LEU A 21 -7.51 5.04 17.67
CA LEU A 21 -8.23 6.01 18.49
C LEU A 21 -8.74 5.38 19.79
N LEU A 22 -9.36 4.20 19.72
CA LEU A 22 -9.83 3.48 20.90
C LEU A 22 -8.69 3.14 21.86
N MET A 23 -7.53 2.70 21.34
CA MET A 23 -6.35 2.44 22.16
C MET A 23 -5.82 3.71 22.83
N ALA A 24 -5.76 4.83 22.11
CA ALA A 24 -5.32 6.11 22.65
C ALA A 24 -6.25 6.61 23.78
N ILE A 25 -7.57 6.46 23.59
CA ILE A 25 -8.56 6.78 24.63
C ILE A 25 -8.33 5.88 25.85
N ALA A 26 -8.30 4.56 25.66
CA ALA A 26 -8.12 3.60 26.74
C ALA A 26 -6.83 3.83 27.54
N ALA A 27 -5.73 4.19 26.88
CA ALA A 27 -4.47 4.52 27.53
C ALA A 27 -4.63 5.66 28.56
N VAL A 28 -5.39 6.70 28.24
CA VAL A 28 -5.53 7.88 29.10
C VAL A 28 -6.66 7.72 30.11
N THR A 29 -7.73 6.97 29.79
CA THR A 29 -8.95 6.92 30.62
C THR A 29 -9.11 5.63 31.43
N LEU A 30 -8.69 4.48 30.90
CA LEU A 30 -8.93 3.17 31.52
C LEU A 30 -7.68 2.60 32.19
N ILE A 31 -6.49 2.77 31.58
CA ILE A 31 -5.27 2.13 32.07
C ILE A 31 -4.61 2.99 33.14
N THR A 32 -4.49 2.43 34.34
CA THR A 32 -4.00 3.12 35.54
C THR A 32 -2.53 2.84 35.83
N ASP A 33 -2.00 1.68 35.41
CA ASP A 33 -0.60 1.35 35.58
C ASP A 33 0.29 2.07 34.54
N PRO A 34 1.44 2.65 34.95
CA PRO A 34 2.30 3.38 34.02
C PRO A 34 2.80 2.56 32.81
N PRO A 35 3.25 1.29 32.96
CA PRO A 35 3.74 0.51 31.83
C PRO A 35 2.66 0.23 30.78
N GLY A 36 1.48 -0.23 31.19
CA GLY A 36 0.36 -0.51 30.30
C GLY A 36 -0.11 0.74 29.56
N ARG A 37 -0.15 1.89 30.24
CA ARG A 37 -0.51 3.17 29.63
C ARG A 37 0.46 3.56 28.52
N VAL A 38 1.77 3.43 28.76
CA VAL A 38 2.80 3.74 27.76
C VAL A 38 2.68 2.81 26.55
N LEU A 39 2.55 1.50 26.76
CA LEU A 39 2.42 0.53 25.68
C LEU A 39 1.17 0.76 24.83
N ALA A 40 0.02 1.00 25.47
CA ALA A 40 -1.22 1.29 24.76
C ALA A 40 -1.17 2.63 24.02
N GLY A 41 -0.53 3.65 24.61
CA GLY A 41 -0.30 4.94 23.96
C GLY A 41 0.55 4.81 22.70
N ILE A 42 1.68 4.08 22.77
CA ILE A 42 2.55 3.82 21.61
C ILE A 42 1.78 3.07 20.52
N ALA A 43 1.02 2.04 20.89
CA ALA A 43 0.21 1.28 19.94
C ALA A 43 -0.88 2.15 19.28
N GLY A 44 -1.57 2.98 20.05
CA GLY A 44 -2.57 3.92 19.54
C GLY A 44 -1.98 4.93 18.56
N VAL A 45 -0.87 5.57 18.94
CA VAL A 45 -0.15 6.52 18.05
C VAL A 45 0.36 5.83 16.80
N GLY A 46 0.92 4.62 16.93
CA GLY A 46 1.40 3.83 15.79
C GLY A 46 0.29 3.49 14.80
N LEU A 47 -0.87 3.04 15.28
CA LEU A 47 -2.04 2.73 14.45
C LEU A 47 -2.61 3.98 13.77
N LEU A 48 -2.72 5.09 14.48
CA LEU A 48 -3.18 6.36 13.92
C LEU A 48 -2.22 6.84 12.82
N THR A 49 -0.92 6.83 13.11
CA THR A 49 0.12 7.21 12.14
C THR A 49 0.04 6.31 10.91
N PHE A 50 -0.05 4.99 11.09
CA PHE A 50 -0.17 4.03 10.01
C PHE A 50 -1.43 4.25 9.16
N ALA A 51 -2.57 4.54 9.78
CA ALA A 51 -3.82 4.83 9.10
C ALA A 51 -3.72 6.13 8.27
N THR A 52 -3.23 7.22 8.87
CA THR A 52 -3.04 8.51 8.18
C THR A 52 -2.11 8.36 6.99
N LEU A 53 -0.98 7.69 7.18
CA LEU A 53 0.02 7.44 6.15
C LEU A 53 -0.52 6.55 5.03
N SER A 54 -1.28 5.50 5.37
CA SER A 54 -1.94 4.64 4.37
C SER A 54 -3.00 5.40 3.59
N TRP A 55 -3.75 6.31 4.23
CA TRP A 55 -4.74 7.15 3.58
C TRP A 55 -4.12 8.16 2.62
N ARG A 56 -3.04 8.83 3.04
CA ARG A 56 -2.33 9.84 2.24
C ARG A 56 -1.67 9.24 0.99
N ALA A 57 -1.28 7.96 1.03
CA ALA A 57 -0.70 7.28 -0.11
C ALA A 57 -1.72 6.79 -1.16
N ARG A 58 -3.03 7.09 -0.99
CA ARG A 58 -4.06 6.70 -1.98
C ARG A 58 -4.19 7.75 -3.09
N PRO A 59 -4.30 7.35 -4.38
CA PRO A 59 -4.05 6.02 -4.93
C PRO A 59 -2.55 5.73 -5.04
N LYS A 60 -2.15 4.50 -4.70
CA LYS A 60 -0.74 4.10 -4.65
C LYS A 60 -0.20 3.67 -6.03
N LEU A 61 -1.09 3.18 -6.88
CA LEU A 61 -0.82 2.87 -8.28
C LEU A 61 -2.01 3.31 -9.12
N ALA A 62 -1.78 4.01 -10.23
CA ALA A 62 -2.84 4.41 -11.16
C ALA A 62 -2.37 4.36 -12.61
N ILE A 63 -3.20 3.80 -13.48
CA ILE A 63 -3.02 3.92 -14.93
C ILE A 63 -3.59 5.27 -15.36
N ASN A 64 -2.71 6.14 -15.82
CA ASN A 64 -3.03 7.43 -16.41
C ASN A 64 -2.81 7.40 -17.93
N GLN A 65 -3.27 8.44 -18.63
CA GLN A 65 -3.12 8.55 -20.08
C GLN A 65 -1.65 8.53 -20.52
N ASP A 66 -0.79 9.21 -19.76
CA ASP A 66 0.62 9.37 -20.07
C ASP A 66 1.53 8.25 -19.54
N GLY A 67 1.00 7.35 -18.69
CA GLY A 67 1.81 6.30 -18.07
C GLY A 67 1.24 5.75 -16.76
N LEU A 68 2.11 5.06 -16.01
CA LEU A 68 1.80 4.42 -14.74
C LEU A 68 2.28 5.31 -13.58
N THR A 69 1.35 5.83 -12.79
CA THR A 69 1.65 6.70 -11.64
C THR A 69 1.75 5.91 -10.36
N VAL A 70 2.88 6.03 -9.68
CA VAL A 70 3.15 5.43 -8.36
C VAL A 70 3.22 6.56 -7.33
N THR A 71 2.38 6.48 -6.30
CA THR A 71 2.33 7.48 -5.22
C THR A 71 2.92 6.91 -3.94
N GLY A 72 4.02 7.52 -3.48
CA GLY A 72 4.57 7.30 -2.14
C GLY A 72 3.95 8.23 -1.10
N TRP A 73 4.54 8.29 0.09
CA TRP A 73 4.05 9.20 1.15
C TRP A 73 4.27 10.69 0.87
N TRP A 74 5.36 11.00 0.16
CA TRP A 74 5.83 12.36 -0.03
C TRP A 74 5.89 12.79 -1.48
N SER A 75 5.97 11.84 -2.41
CA SER A 75 6.11 12.09 -3.84
C SER A 75 5.24 11.14 -4.62
N SER A 76 4.67 11.64 -5.70
CA SER A 76 4.14 10.82 -6.78
C SER A 76 5.10 10.85 -7.96
N ARG A 77 5.19 9.75 -8.70
CA ARG A 77 6.07 9.61 -9.87
C ARG A 77 5.30 8.90 -10.97
N THR A 78 5.27 9.48 -12.15
CA THR A 78 4.67 8.87 -13.34
C THR A 78 5.77 8.26 -14.19
N TYR A 79 5.66 6.97 -14.49
CA TYR A 79 6.54 6.23 -15.38
C TYR A 79 5.84 6.01 -16.72
N ARG A 80 6.48 6.44 -17.80
CA ARG A 80 6.04 6.12 -19.16
C ARG A 80 6.31 4.64 -19.46
N ARG A 81 5.65 4.11 -20.49
CA ARG A 81 5.80 2.69 -20.88
C ARG A 81 7.24 2.30 -21.20
N ASN A 82 7.97 3.18 -21.88
CA ASN A 82 9.37 2.97 -22.23
C ASN A 82 10.33 3.11 -21.03
N GLU A 83 9.87 3.63 -19.90
CA GLU A 83 10.64 3.73 -18.66
C GLU A 83 10.43 2.51 -17.75
N ILE A 84 9.49 1.64 -18.08
CA ILE A 84 9.24 0.39 -17.36
C ILE A 84 10.03 -0.73 -18.05
N ARG A 85 11.01 -1.28 -17.33
CA ARG A 85 11.85 -2.37 -17.82
C ARG A 85 11.13 -3.71 -17.70
N LYS A 86 10.49 -3.96 -16.56
CA LYS A 86 9.82 -5.23 -16.28
C LYS A 86 8.76 -5.05 -15.20
N VAL A 87 7.64 -5.75 -15.34
CA VAL A 87 6.67 -5.93 -14.26
C VAL A 87 6.56 -7.42 -13.98
N ARG A 88 6.60 -7.82 -12.71
CA ARG A 88 6.55 -9.24 -12.33
C ARG A 88 5.85 -9.44 -10.98
N ILE A 89 5.44 -10.68 -10.74
CA ILE A 89 5.03 -11.14 -9.41
C ILE A 89 6.18 -11.88 -8.76
N THR A 90 6.51 -11.48 -7.54
CA THR A 90 7.35 -12.28 -6.64
C THR A 90 6.46 -12.93 -5.60
N GLU A 91 6.51 -14.27 -5.52
CA GLU A 91 5.77 -15.05 -4.55
C GLU A 91 6.73 -15.64 -3.51
N PHE A 92 6.36 -15.57 -2.23
CA PHE A 92 7.10 -16.20 -1.14
C PHE A 92 6.13 -16.92 -0.22
N ARG A 93 6.60 -18.05 0.32
CA ARG A 93 5.87 -18.81 1.32
C ARG A 93 6.32 -18.35 2.71
N ARG A 94 5.41 -17.73 3.46
CA ARG A 94 5.56 -17.49 4.91
C ARG A 94 4.74 -18.53 5.67
N ILE A 95 4.78 -18.51 7.01
CA ILE A 95 4.09 -19.47 7.90
C ILE A 95 2.66 -19.75 7.39
N ALA A 96 2.48 -20.94 6.80
CA ALA A 96 1.24 -21.43 6.17
C ALA A 96 0.56 -20.53 5.11
N ARG A 97 1.18 -19.42 4.68
CA ARG A 97 0.57 -18.44 3.77
C ARG A 97 1.49 -18.12 2.59
N LYS A 98 0.92 -18.10 1.39
CA LYS A 98 1.58 -17.52 0.21
C LYS A 98 1.32 -16.03 0.18
N VAL A 99 2.38 -15.26 -0.05
CA VAL A 99 2.32 -13.82 -0.19
C VAL A 99 2.88 -13.46 -1.55
N ARG A 100 2.19 -12.55 -2.24
CA ARG A 100 2.58 -12.03 -3.56
C ARG A 100 2.92 -10.56 -3.44
N LEU A 101 3.92 -10.13 -4.19
CA LEU A 101 4.30 -8.75 -4.39
C LEU A 101 4.25 -8.47 -5.89
N LEU A 102 3.74 -7.30 -6.26
CA LEU A 102 3.93 -6.75 -7.59
C LEU A 102 5.21 -5.93 -7.59
N GLU A 103 6.14 -6.30 -8.45
CA GLU A 103 7.41 -5.61 -8.64
C GLU A 103 7.41 -4.90 -10.00
N ILE A 104 7.78 -3.63 -10.00
CA ILE A 104 7.96 -2.81 -11.20
C ILE A 104 9.42 -2.37 -11.22
N ASP A 105 10.19 -2.97 -12.11
CA ASP A 105 11.56 -2.58 -12.44
C ASP A 105 11.50 -1.50 -13.52
N THR A 106 12.21 -0.41 -13.29
CA THR A 106 12.32 0.74 -14.20
C THR A 106 13.65 0.74 -14.94
N VAL A 107 13.74 1.49 -16.03
CA VAL A 107 14.97 1.62 -16.81
C VAL A 107 16.07 2.36 -16.03
N ASP A 108 15.71 3.27 -15.11
CA ASP A 108 16.62 3.97 -14.20
C ASP A 108 16.95 3.17 -12.92
N ASP A 109 16.84 1.84 -12.99
CA ASP A 109 17.20 0.87 -11.94
C ASP A 109 16.47 1.08 -10.60
N ARG A 110 15.29 1.73 -10.61
CA ARG A 110 14.38 1.74 -9.46
C ARG A 110 13.50 0.50 -9.46
N LEU A 111 13.35 -0.08 -8.28
CA LEU A 111 12.42 -1.17 -8.01
C LEU A 111 11.27 -0.64 -7.13
N VAL A 112 10.05 -0.67 -7.67
CA VAL A 112 8.84 -0.41 -6.89
C VAL A 112 8.24 -1.75 -6.51
N VAL A 113 8.05 -1.98 -5.21
CA VAL A 113 7.44 -3.20 -4.68
C VAL A 113 6.11 -2.85 -4.03
N LEU A 114 5.03 -3.49 -4.46
CA LEU A 114 3.67 -3.24 -3.99
C LEU A 114 3.07 -4.52 -3.41
N THR A 115 2.55 -4.41 -2.21
CA THR A 115 1.86 -5.50 -1.51
C THR A 115 0.36 -5.53 -1.83
N ARG A 116 -0.34 -6.59 -1.42
CA ARG A 116 -1.81 -6.62 -1.42
C ARG A 116 -2.43 -5.47 -0.61
N TRP A 117 -1.81 -5.06 0.50
CA TRP A 117 -2.28 -3.89 1.26
C TRP A 117 -2.17 -2.64 0.39
N ASP A 118 -1.04 -2.43 -0.28
CA ASP A 118 -0.82 -1.24 -1.11
C ASP A 118 -1.78 -1.13 -2.30
N LEU A 119 -2.19 -2.26 -2.86
CA LEU A 119 -3.05 -2.31 -4.04
C LEU A 119 -4.54 -2.39 -3.69
N GLY A 120 -4.88 -2.88 -2.50
CA GLY A 120 -6.27 -3.13 -2.08
C GLY A 120 -6.91 -4.36 -2.72
N THR A 121 -6.21 -5.05 -3.63
CA THR A 121 -6.62 -6.30 -4.27
C THR A 121 -5.42 -7.25 -4.48
N ASP A 122 -5.64 -8.43 -5.05
CA ASP A 122 -4.57 -9.37 -5.39
C ASP A 122 -3.57 -8.75 -6.37
N PRO A 123 -2.26 -8.75 -6.08
CA PRO A 123 -1.22 -8.29 -7.00
C PRO A 123 -1.31 -8.91 -8.40
N LEU A 124 -1.79 -10.16 -8.52
CA LEU A 124 -1.94 -10.83 -9.81
C LEU A 124 -3.02 -10.17 -10.68
N GLU A 125 -4.15 -9.78 -10.09
CA GLU A 125 -5.21 -9.04 -10.81
C GLU A 125 -4.70 -7.69 -11.33
N VAL A 126 -3.84 -7.03 -10.56
CA VAL A 126 -3.20 -5.78 -10.98
C VAL A 126 -2.22 -6.04 -12.13
N LEU A 127 -1.42 -7.11 -12.07
CA LEU A 127 -0.56 -7.50 -13.18
C LEU A 127 -1.38 -7.77 -14.46
N ASP A 128 -2.50 -8.46 -14.34
CA ASP A 128 -3.40 -8.72 -15.48
C ASP A 128 -3.93 -7.42 -16.08
N ALA A 129 -4.36 -6.47 -15.24
CA ALA A 129 -4.81 -5.16 -15.69
C ALA A 129 -3.68 -4.35 -16.36
N LEU A 130 -2.45 -4.39 -15.82
CA LEU A 130 -1.29 -3.74 -16.43
C LEU A 130 -0.92 -4.37 -17.77
N THR A 131 -1.05 -5.69 -17.88
CA THR A 131 -0.80 -6.45 -19.11
C THR A 131 -1.83 -6.09 -20.18
N GLN A 132 -3.11 -6.08 -19.83
CA GLN A 132 -4.19 -5.64 -20.73
C GLN A 132 -4.02 -4.18 -21.17
N ALA A 133 -3.54 -3.33 -20.27
CA ALA A 133 -3.23 -1.95 -20.58
C ALA A 133 -1.94 -1.79 -21.40
N GLY A 134 -1.15 -2.84 -21.65
CA GLY A 134 0.07 -2.84 -22.48
C GLY A 134 1.34 -2.36 -21.77
N PHE A 135 1.40 -2.39 -20.44
CA PHE A 135 2.58 -2.03 -19.66
C PHE A 135 3.55 -3.20 -19.46
N VAL A 136 3.14 -4.40 -19.86
CA VAL A 136 3.93 -5.63 -19.76
C VAL A 136 4.08 -6.17 -21.17
N ALA A 137 5.33 -6.44 -21.59
CA ALA A 137 5.57 -7.14 -22.85
C ALA A 137 5.01 -8.58 -22.74
N ARG A 138 4.29 -9.01 -23.78
CA ARG A 138 3.68 -10.34 -23.84
C ARG A 138 4.74 -11.44 -24.00
#